data_AF-A0A6M1U3T8-F1
#
_entry.id   AF-A0A6M1U3T8-F1
#
_cell.length_a   1.000
_cell.length_b   1.000
_cell.length_c   1.000
_cell.angle_alpha   90.00
_cell.angle_beta   90.00
_cell.angle_gamma   90.00
#
_symmetry.space_group_name_H-M   'P 1'
#
loop_
_entity.id
_entity.type
_entity.pdbx_description
1 polymer ?
#
loop_
_entity_poly.entity_id
_entity_poly.type
_entity_poly.pdbx_seq_one_letter_code
_entity_poly.pdbx_strand_id
1 'polypeptide(L)' 'MKKILAVTALVAASSTASFAMNVDGELTTATKMEARQLVPNADLDNLTPAQARAIANAVHSDESGAAALIRSILANG' A
#
# COMPACT_ATOMS: atom_id res chain seq x y z
N MET A 1 22.60 -46.86 11.10
CA MET A 1 23.51 -45.74 11.47
C MET A 1 23.43 -44.67 10.39
N LYS A 2 23.55 -43.38 10.79
CA LYS A 2 23.48 -42.11 10.02
C LYS A 2 22.08 -41.50 10.02
N LYS A 3 21.70 -40.69 11.02
CA LYS A 3 22.13 -39.31 11.38
C LYS A 3 21.73 -38.26 10.33
N ILE A 4 20.79 -37.43 10.78
CA ILE A 4 20.76 -35.95 10.70
C ILE A 4 20.68 -35.36 9.31
N LEU A 5 19.60 -34.60 9.05
CA LEU A 5 19.70 -33.30 8.41
C LEU A 5 18.59 -32.41 8.99
N ALA A 6 19.02 -31.52 9.90
CA ALA A 6 18.22 -30.45 10.46
C ALA A 6 17.92 -29.44 9.34
N VAL A 7 16.65 -29.26 9.03
CA VAL A 7 16.20 -28.21 8.10
C VAL A 7 16.11 -26.91 8.88
N THR A 8 17.12 -26.06 8.70
CA THR A 8 17.12 -24.66 9.12
C THR A 8 15.99 -23.91 8.41
N ALA A 9 14.90 -23.67 9.13
CA ALA A 9 13.85 -22.76 8.70
C ALA A 9 14.34 -21.31 8.85
N LEU A 10 15.13 -20.87 7.88
CA LEU A 10 15.41 -19.45 7.64
C LEU A 10 14.21 -18.87 6.86
N VAL A 11 13.08 -18.67 7.55
CA VAL A 11 11.90 -18.06 6.94
C VAL A 11 11.73 -16.65 7.48
N ALA A 12 11.85 -15.71 6.55
CA ALA A 12 11.25 -14.39 6.59
C ALA A 12 11.69 -13.45 7.73
N ALA A 13 12.91 -12.92 7.60
CA ALA A 13 13.09 -11.50 7.87
C ALA A 13 12.48 -10.69 6.70
N SER A 14 11.17 -10.79 6.50
CA SER A 14 10.43 -9.80 5.71
C SER A 14 10.44 -8.54 6.55
N SER A 15 11.33 -7.63 6.19
CA SER A 15 11.35 -6.22 6.57
C SER A 15 9.97 -5.76 7.05
N THR A 16 9.82 -5.59 8.35
CA THR A 16 8.70 -4.85 8.93
C THR A 16 8.88 -3.40 8.53
N ALA A 17 8.55 -3.08 7.28
CA ALA A 17 8.28 -1.74 6.85
C ALA A 17 7.14 -1.25 7.75
N SER A 18 7.55 -0.56 8.81
CA SER A 18 6.64 0.06 9.77
C SER A 18 6.06 1.27 9.06
N PHE A 19 5.13 1.02 8.14
CA PHE A 19 4.31 2.07 7.58
C PHE A 19 3.45 2.59 8.72
N ALA A 20 3.60 3.87 9.01
CA ALA A 20 2.78 4.59 9.97
C ALA A 20 1.32 4.32 9.67
N MET A 21 0.74 3.39 10.43
CA MET A 21 -0.65 2.97 10.31
C MET A 21 -1.48 4.15 10.81
N ASN A 22 -1.96 4.98 9.88
CA ASN A 22 -2.93 6.01 10.22
C ASN A 22 -4.16 5.30 10.80
N VAL A 23 -4.38 5.48 12.11
CA VAL A 23 -5.35 4.72 12.90
C VAL A 23 -6.78 5.05 12.48
N ASP A 24 -6.96 6.21 11.83
CA ASP A 24 -8.26 6.74 11.42
C ASP A 24 -8.70 6.27 10.03
N GLY A 25 -7.88 5.50 9.32
CA GLY A 25 -8.25 5.03 7.97
C GLY A 25 -8.32 6.16 6.93
N GLU A 26 -7.83 7.35 7.26
CA GLU A 26 -7.79 8.47 6.33
C GLU A 26 -6.44 8.58 5.63
N LEU A 27 -6.45 9.06 4.38
CA LEU A 27 -5.24 9.43 3.67
C LEU A 27 -4.63 10.69 4.27
N THR A 28 -3.33 10.65 4.54
CA THR A 28 -2.60 11.85 4.97
C THR A 28 -2.64 12.92 3.87
N THR A 29 -2.54 14.20 4.24
CA THR A 29 -2.48 15.30 3.28
C THR A 29 -1.36 15.12 2.26
N ALA A 30 -0.18 14.65 2.69
CA ALA A 30 0.95 14.38 1.80
C ALA A 30 0.59 13.34 0.74
N THR A 31 0.04 12.20 1.16
CA THR A 31 -0.36 11.13 0.23
C THR A 31 -1.51 11.56 -0.68
N LYS A 32 -2.44 12.43 -0.23
CA LYS A 32 -3.46 13.03 -1.10
C LYS A 32 -2.84 13.89 -2.20
N MET A 33 -1.80 14.66 -1.88
CA MET A 33 -1.11 15.47 -2.89
C MET A 33 -0.38 14.57 -3.90
N GLU A 34 0.34 13.56 -3.44
CA GLU A 34 1.05 12.61 -4.31
C GLU A 34 0.08 11.83 -5.21
N ALA A 35 -1.02 11.33 -4.65
CA ALA A 35 -2.08 10.70 -5.42
C ALA A 35 -2.67 11.65 -6.49
N ARG A 36 -2.83 12.94 -6.18
CA ARG A 36 -3.30 13.96 -7.15
C ARG A 36 -2.26 14.33 -8.21
N GLN A 37 -0.97 14.18 -7.92
CA GLN A 37 0.08 14.32 -8.92
C GLN A 37 0.03 13.17 -9.94
N LEU A 38 -0.24 11.94 -9.48
CA LEU A 38 -0.40 10.76 -10.34
C LEU A 38 -1.73 10.76 -11.09
N VAL A 39 -2.82 11.14 -10.42
CA VAL A 39 -4.18 11.19 -10.96
C VAL A 39 -4.77 12.58 -10.70
N PRO A 40 -4.61 13.52 -11.65
CA PRO A 40 -5.21 14.85 -11.53
C PRO A 40 -6.72 14.75 -11.36
N ASN A 41 -7.28 15.58 -10.48
CA ASN A 41 -8.71 15.63 -10.16
C ASN A 41 -9.28 14.36 -9.50
N ALA A 42 -8.45 13.48 -8.92
CA ALA A 42 -8.93 12.39 -8.09
C ALA A 42 -9.74 12.91 -6.90
N ASP A 43 -10.96 12.38 -6.72
CA ASP A 43 -11.77 12.59 -5.53
C ASP A 43 -11.23 11.68 -4.41
N LEU A 44 -10.69 12.31 -3.35
CA LEU A 44 -10.02 11.64 -2.24
C LEU A 44 -10.67 12.00 -0.89
N ASP A 45 -11.83 12.66 -0.92
CA ASP A 45 -12.41 13.28 0.26
C ASP A 45 -13.51 12.43 0.92
N ASN A 46 -13.97 11.35 0.27
CA ASN A 46 -14.97 10.41 0.81
C ASN A 46 -14.55 8.94 0.68
N LEU A 47 -13.29 8.63 0.98
CA LEU A 47 -12.77 7.29 0.84
C LEU A 47 -13.10 6.44 2.07
N THR A 48 -13.49 5.19 1.82
CA THR A 48 -13.52 4.18 2.89
C THR A 48 -12.10 3.94 3.42
N PRO A 49 -11.95 3.48 4.68
CA PRO A 49 -10.65 3.13 5.24
C PRO A 49 -9.85 2.12 4.40
N ALA A 50 -10.56 1.23 3.69
CA ALA A 50 -9.94 0.26 2.79
C ALA A 50 -9.39 0.94 1.52
N GLN A 51 -10.17 1.83 0.90
CA GLN A 51 -9.72 2.59 -0.28
C GLN A 51 -8.54 3.50 0.07
N ALA A 52 -8.58 4.19 1.21
CA ALA A 52 -7.51 5.07 1.64
C ALA A 52 -6.19 4.31 1.83
N ARG A 53 -6.24 3.12 2.44
CA ARG A 53 -5.08 2.22 2.55
C ARG A 53 -4.57 1.74 1.19
N ALA A 54 -5.48 1.33 0.31
CA ALA A 54 -5.10 0.85 -1.02
C ALA A 54 -4.42 1.94 -1.85
N ILE A 55 -4.93 3.17 -1.80
CA ILE A 55 -4.33 4.33 -2.48
C ILE A 55 -2.97 4.67 -1.86
N ALA A 56 -2.85 4.67 -0.54
CA ALA A 56 -1.57 4.92 0.13
C ALA A 56 -0.50 3.88 -0.26
N ASN A 57 -0.89 2.62 -0.44
CA ASN A 57 0.02 1.59 -0.95
C ASN A 57 0.36 1.79 -2.43
N ALA A 58 -0.63 2.19 -3.25
CA ALA A 58 -0.43 2.40 -4.68
C ALA A 58 0.50 3.58 -4.99
N VAL A 59 0.40 4.68 -4.22
CA VAL A 59 1.26 5.86 -4.36
C VAL A 59 2.73 5.54 -4.12
N HIS A 60 3.01 4.67 -3.15
CA HIS A 60 4.38 4.27 -2.81
C HIS A 60 4.84 2.99 -3.53
N SER A 61 4.04 2.46 -4.46
CA SER A 61 4.45 1.32 -5.27
C SER A 61 5.42 1.78 -6.35
N ASP A 62 6.53 1.06 -6.51
CA ASP A 62 7.58 1.35 -7.52
C ASP A 62 7.10 1.12 -8.96
N GLU A 63 5.86 0.64 -9.14
CA GLU A 63 5.31 0.28 -10.44
C GLU A 63 4.79 1.50 -11.20
N SER A 64 5.18 1.62 -12.48
CA SER A 64 4.65 2.54 -13.48
C SER A 64 3.11 2.54 -13.63
N GLY A 65 2.42 1.59 -12.98
CA GLY A 65 0.97 1.45 -12.94
C GLY A 65 0.27 2.14 -11.76
N ALA A 66 0.98 2.85 -10.87
CA ALA A 66 0.40 3.49 -9.68
C ALA A 66 -0.84 4.35 -10.01
N ALA A 67 -0.78 5.17 -11.05
CA ALA A 67 -1.91 5.99 -11.48
C ALA A 67 -3.13 5.14 -11.93
N ALA A 68 -2.90 4.02 -12.61
CA ALA A 68 -3.98 3.14 -13.05
C ALA A 68 -4.61 2.39 -11.87
N LEU A 69 -3.79 1.97 -10.90
CA LEU A 69 -4.26 1.35 -9.66
C LEU A 69 -5.11 2.32 -8.84
N ILE A 70 -4.67 3.57 -8.68
CA ILE A 70 -5.45 4.60 -7.97
C ILE A 70 -6.80 4.80 -8.66
N ARG A 71 -6.84 4.90 -9.99
CA ARG A 71 -8.11 5.02 -10.73
C ARG A 71 -9.02 3.81 -10.56
N SER A 72 -8.47 2.59 -10.54
CA SER A 72 -9.29 1.38 -10.38
C SER A 72 -9.89 1.27 -8.99
N ILE A 73 -9.17 1.73 -7.95
CA ILE A 73 -9.67 1.80 -6.57
C ILE A 73 -10.84 2.80 -6.48
N LEU A 74 -10.67 3.99 -7.07
CA LEU A 74 -11.71 5.03 -7.07
C LEU A 74 -12.95 4.63 -7.86
N ALA A 75 -12.81 3.83 -8.92
CA ALA A 75 -13.92 3.35 -9.74
C ALA A 75 -14.70 2.19 -9.10
N ASN A 76 -14.16 1.50 -8.09
CA ASN A 76 -14.71 0.26 -7.53
C ASN A 76 -15.23 0.38 -6.09
N GLY A 77 -15.48 1.57 -5.58
CA GLY A 77 -16.17 1.67 -4.29
C GLY A 77 -16.94 2.95 -4.11
#